data_AF-A0A011WVN0-F1
#
_entry.id   AF-A0A011WVN0-F1
#
_cell.length_a   1.000
_cell.length_b   1.000
_cell.length_c   1.000
_cell.angle_alpha   90.00
_cell.angle_beta   90.00
_cell.angle_gamma   90.00
#
_symmetry.space_group_name_H-M   'P 1'
#
loop_
_entity.id
_entity.type
_entity.pdbx_description
1 polymer ?
#
loop_
_entity_poly.entity_id
_entity_poly.type
_entity_poly.pdbx_seq_one_letter_code
_entity_poly.pdbx_strand_id
1 'polypeptide(L)'
;MRFNGRCRRFVFCENSRKREKYSMRVFYCSKCYHYHRELPDFVVPFKHLSTKIYAAICDAINEFVDDHTAACICRWVKGFLVFCAAIVRRLKLEHPTLVTNYDSNSTWDTLRYFVRVVVNIGEWK
;
A
#
# COMPACT_ATOMS: atom_id res chain seq x y z
N MET A 1 6.87 13.80 -13.51
CA MET A 1 7.87 12.97 -12.82
C MET A 1 8.89 12.49 -13.85
N ARG A 2 10.19 12.44 -13.52
CA ARG A 2 11.27 11.94 -14.39
C ARG A 2 11.75 10.60 -13.86
N PHE A 3 11.89 9.60 -14.74
CA PHE A 3 12.47 8.31 -14.34
C PHE A 3 13.90 8.52 -13.83
N ASN A 4 14.21 7.97 -12.65
CA ASN A 4 15.50 8.14 -11.97
C ASN A 4 16.24 6.81 -11.75
N GLY A 5 15.55 5.67 -11.85
CA GLY A 5 16.18 4.37 -11.72
C GLY A 5 15.26 3.32 -11.11
N ARG A 6 15.87 2.29 -10.52
CA ARG A 6 15.15 1.19 -9.87
C ARG A 6 15.74 0.91 -8.50
N CYS A 7 14.90 0.56 -7.53
CA CYS A 7 15.34 0.09 -6.23
C CYS A 7 14.86 -1.34 -5.99
N ARG A 8 15.65 -2.13 -5.26
CA ARG A 8 15.32 -3.52 -4.93
C ARG A 8 14.71 -3.58 -3.53
N ARG A 9 13.58 -4.25 -3.38
CA ARG A 9 13.01 -4.58 -2.06
C ARG A 9 12.67 -6.05 -1.95
N PHE A 10 12.82 -6.55 -0.74
CA PHE A 10 12.42 -7.89 -0.34
C PHE A 10 11.06 -7.78 0.33
N VAL A 11 10.07 -8.53 -0.15
CA VAL A 11 8.69 -8.54 0.36
C VAL A 11 8.35 -9.97 0.78
N PHE A 12 7.67 -10.13 1.92
CA PHE A 12 7.13 -11.43 2.33
C PHE A 12 5.75 -11.62 1.70
N CYS A 13 5.58 -12.72 0.97
CA CYS A 13 4.33 -13.08 0.29
C CYS A 13 3.74 -14.34 0.96
N GLU A 14 2.40 -14.42 0.99
CA GLU A 14 1.63 -15.48 1.65
C GLU A 14 2.00 -16.90 1.16
N ASN A 15 2.26 -17.03 -0.14
CA ASN A 15 2.57 -18.32 -0.77
C ASN A 15 4.05 -18.73 -0.66
N SER A 16 4.89 -17.90 -0.05
CA SER A 16 6.34 -18.13 0.00
C SER A 16 6.84 -18.05 1.44
N ARG A 17 7.42 -19.14 1.95
CA ARG A 17 8.23 -19.10 3.18
C ARG A 17 9.53 -18.27 3.03
N LYS A 18 9.71 -17.58 1.91
CA LYS A 18 10.90 -16.82 1.53
C LYS A 18 10.49 -15.40 1.16
N ARG A 19 11.41 -14.45 1.32
CA ARG A 19 11.21 -13.09 0.83
C ARG A 19 11.41 -13.05 -0.68
N GLU A 20 10.43 -12.55 -1.41
CA GLU A 20 10.53 -12.33 -2.85
C GLU A 20 11.17 -10.97 -3.14
N LYS A 21 11.99 -10.92 -4.19
CA LYS A 21 12.75 -9.71 -4.55
C LYS A 21 12.06 -8.97 -5.69
N TYR A 22 11.61 -7.75 -5.40
CA TYR A 22 10.95 -6.86 -6.34
C TYR A 22 11.86 -5.71 -6.76
N SER A 23 11.78 -5.35 -8.04
CA SER A 23 12.47 -4.19 -8.62
C SER A 23 11.47 -3.08 -8.88
N MET A 24 11.45 -2.06 -8.02
CA MET A 24 10.49 -0.97 -8.06
C MET A 24 11.07 0.22 -8.82
N ARG A 25 10.28 0.87 -9.68
CA ARG A 25 10.70 2.08 -10.39
C ARG A 25 10.78 3.25 -9.42
N VAL A 26 11.85 4.05 -9.56
CA VAL A 26 12.08 5.27 -8.79
C VAL A 26 11.98 6.45 -9.74
N PHE A 27 11.20 7.44 -9.35
CA PHE A 27 10.95 8.65 -10.10
C PHE A 27 11.34 9.86 -9.27
N TYR A 28 12.01 10.81 -9.89
CA TYR A 28 12.22 12.12 -9.30
C TYR A 28 11.03 13.04 -9.64
N CYS A 29 10.47 13.70 -8.63
CA CYS A 29 9.42 14.69 -8.83
C CYS A 29 10.01 16.10 -8.76
N SER A 30 9.94 16.82 -9.88
CA SER A 30 10.37 18.22 -9.96
C SER A 30 9.44 19.20 -9.23
N LYS A 31 8.27 18.76 -8.76
CA LYS A 31 7.33 19.62 -8.01
C LYS A 31 7.61 19.64 -6.52
N CYS A 32 7.92 18.48 -5.92
CA CYS A 32 8.22 18.37 -4.48
C CYS A 32 9.70 18.11 -4.20
N TYR A 33 10.53 17.96 -5.22
CA TYR A 33 11.98 17.70 -5.13
C TYR A 33 12.36 16.40 -4.40
N HIS A 34 11.41 15.45 -4.27
CA HIS A 34 11.62 14.14 -3.66
C HIS A 34 11.59 12.98 -4.68
N TYR A 35 12.09 11.83 -4.24
CA TYR A 35 12.01 10.56 -4.97
C TYR A 35 10.75 9.78 -4.60
N HIS A 36 9.93 9.48 -5.59
CA HIS A 36 8.75 8.63 -5.48
C HIS A 36 9.07 7.22 -5.99
N ARG A 37 8.39 6.25 -5.42
CA ARG A 37 8.52 4.85 -5.82
C ARG A 37 7.15 4.39 -6.28
N GLU A 38 7.12 3.74 -7.42
CA GLU A 38 5.94 3.00 -7.83
C GLU A 38 5.98 1.66 -7.08
N LEU A 39 5.19 1.57 -6.01
CA LEU A 39 5.02 0.33 -5.28
C LEU A 39 4.02 -0.54 -6.05
N PRO A 40 4.28 -1.85 -6.21
CA PRO A 40 3.24 -2.76 -6.69
C PRO A 40 2.00 -2.67 -5.78
N ASP A 41 0.82 -2.88 -6.37
CA ASP A 41 -0.49 -2.78 -5.71
C ASP A 41 -0.68 -3.75 -4.53
N PHE A 42 0.19 -4.75 -4.41
CA PHE A 42 0.23 -5.71 -3.30
C PHE A 42 1.30 -5.40 -2.23
N VAL A 43 2.07 -4.31 -2.35
CA VAL A 43 3.11 -3.94 -1.38
C VAL A 43 2.64 -2.76 -0.54
N VAL A 44 2.48 -2.99 0.77
CA VAL A 44 2.09 -1.96 1.73
C VAL A 44 3.34 -1.15 2.15
N PRO A 45 3.27 0.19 2.27
CA PRO A 45 4.42 1.03 2.61
C PRO A 45 4.88 0.91 4.07
N PHE A 46 4.10 0.28 4.94
CA PHE A 46 4.47 -0.06 6.31
C PHE A 46 4.85 -1.52 6.38
N LYS A 47 6.03 -1.81 6.93
CA LYS A 47 6.73 -3.11 6.94
C LYS A 47 6.76 -3.82 5.57
N HIS A 48 7.67 -4.77 5.39
CA HIS A 48 7.88 -5.42 4.09
C HIS A 48 6.97 -6.64 3.89
N LEU A 49 5.65 -6.47 4.11
CA LEU A 49 4.66 -7.55 3.97
C LEU A 49 3.68 -7.22 2.83
N SER A 50 3.10 -8.26 2.24
CA SER A 50 2.08 -8.09 1.21
C SER A 50 0.75 -7.59 1.81
N THR A 51 -0.07 -6.95 0.97
CA THR A 51 -1.43 -6.49 1.34
C THR A 51 -2.31 -7.63 1.83
N LYS A 52 -2.09 -8.87 1.36
CA LYS A 52 -2.80 -10.06 1.85
C LYS A 52 -2.46 -10.41 3.29
N ILE A 53 -1.17 -10.37 3.66
CA ILE A 53 -0.74 -10.61 5.04
C ILE A 53 -1.30 -9.52 5.96
N TYR A 54 -1.31 -8.27 5.51
CA TYR A 54 -1.94 -7.17 6.22
C TYR A 54 -3.44 -7.41 6.47
N ALA A 55 -4.16 -7.88 5.45
CA ALA A 55 -5.57 -8.24 5.57
C ALA A 55 -5.78 -9.40 6.54
N ALA A 56 -5.02 -10.49 6.38
CA ALA A 56 -5.09 -11.67 7.25
C ALA A 56 -4.87 -11.31 8.72
N ILE A 57 -3.86 -10.48 9.03
CA ILE A 57 -3.60 -10.01 10.40
C ILE A 57 -4.79 -9.17 10.93
N CYS A 58 -5.38 -8.32 10.10
CA CYS A 58 -6.56 -7.53 10.49
C CYS A 58 -7.82 -8.38 10.67
N ASP A 59 -7.92 -9.49 9.95
CA ASP A 59 -8.97 -10.50 10.06
C ASP A 59 -8.67 -11.53 11.18
N ALA A 60 -7.72 -11.23 12.06
CA ALA A 60 -7.28 -12.04 13.21
C ALA A 60 -6.63 -13.39 12.85
N ILE A 61 -6.19 -13.57 11.61
CA ILE A 61 -5.38 -14.71 11.16
C ILE A 61 -3.90 -14.35 11.38
N ASN A 62 -3.41 -14.53 12.61
CA ASN A 62 -2.07 -14.10 13.03
C ASN A 62 -1.03 -15.23 13.04
N GLU A 63 -0.75 -15.83 11.87
CA GLU A 63 0.27 -16.88 11.72
C GLU A 63 1.66 -16.33 11.28
N PHE A 64 1.73 -15.03 10.97
CA PHE A 64 2.87 -14.45 10.27
C PHE A 64 3.82 -13.65 11.17
N VAL A 65 3.34 -13.15 12.31
CA VAL A 65 4.05 -12.20 13.17
C VAL A 65 3.65 -12.39 14.64
N ASP A 66 4.47 -11.87 15.56
CA ASP A 66 4.13 -11.80 16.98
C ASP A 66 2.96 -10.84 17.26
N ASP A 67 2.27 -11.02 18.39
CA ASP A 67 1.08 -10.25 18.76
C ASP A 67 1.32 -8.73 18.85
N HIS A 68 2.50 -8.32 19.32
CA HIS A 68 2.86 -6.92 19.39
C HIS A 68 2.99 -6.32 17.99
N THR A 69 3.64 -7.03 17.07
CA THR A 69 3.71 -6.65 15.66
C THR A 69 2.34 -6.62 15.01
N ALA A 70 1.48 -7.62 15.26
CA ALA A 70 0.10 -7.64 14.76
C ALA A 70 -0.69 -6.41 15.22
N ALA A 71 -0.64 -6.07 16.51
CA ALA A 71 -1.30 -4.89 17.06
C ALA A 71 -0.80 -3.58 16.43
N CYS A 72 0.51 -3.47 16.15
CA CYS A 72 1.06 -2.31 15.44
C CYS A 72 0.57 -2.23 13.98
N ILE A 73 0.49 -3.38 13.30
CA ILE A 73 -0.06 -3.50 11.94
C ILE A 73 -1.52 -3.05 11.90
N CYS A 74 -2.37 -3.56 12.79
CA CYS A 74 -3.78 -3.20 12.86
C CYS A 74 -3.98 -1.70 13.14
N ARG A 75 -3.20 -1.11 14.05
CA ARG A 75 -3.24 0.34 14.31
C ARG A 75 -2.87 1.15 13.08
N TRP A 76 -1.80 0.75 12.39
CA TRP A 76 -1.38 1.41 11.17
C TRP A 76 -2.43 1.30 10.06
N VAL A 77 -3.02 0.11 9.86
CA VAL A 77 -4.07 -0.12 8.85
C VAL A 77 -5.27 0.79 9.11
N LYS A 78 -5.73 0.90 10.36
CA LYS A 78 -6.82 1.81 10.71
C LYS A 78 -6.52 3.25 10.32
N GLY A 79 -5.33 3.75 10.67
CA GLY A 79 -4.90 5.09 10.28
C GLY A 79 -4.81 5.28 8.77
N PHE A 80 -4.26 4.27 8.07
CA PHE A 80 -4.13 4.26 6.62
C PHE A 80 -5.50 4.32 5.93
N LEU A 81 -6.47 3.50 6.37
CA LEU A 81 -7.81 3.49 5.79
C LEU A 81 -8.52 4.84 5.95
N VAL A 82 -8.41 5.48 7.11
CA VAL A 82 -8.97 6.82 7.34
C VAL A 82 -8.34 7.85 6.40
N PHE A 83 -7.00 7.84 6.29
CA PHE A 83 -6.27 8.72 5.38
C PHE A 83 -6.70 8.51 3.92
N CYS A 84 -6.74 7.25 3.47
CA CYS A 84 -7.10 6.91 2.10
C CYS A 84 -8.55 7.27 1.77
N ALA A 85 -9.48 7.10 2.72
CA ALA A 85 -10.86 7.52 2.53
C ALA A 85 -10.99 9.04 2.35
N ALA A 86 -10.15 9.85 3.01
CA ALA A 86 -10.11 11.29 2.82
C ALA A 86 -9.53 11.67 1.44
N ILE A 87 -8.43 11.03 1.04
CA ILE A 87 -7.81 11.25 -0.29
C ILE A 87 -8.76 10.84 -1.41
N VAL A 88 -9.40 9.67 -1.33
CA VAL A 88 -10.38 9.21 -2.33
C VAL A 88 -11.56 10.17 -2.41
N ARG A 89 -12.07 10.68 -1.28
CA ARG A 89 -13.14 11.70 -1.29
C ARG A 89 -12.72 12.97 -2.02
N ARG A 90 -11.50 13.46 -1.76
CA ARG A 90 -10.93 14.62 -2.46
C ARG A 90 -10.79 14.36 -3.97
N LEU A 91 -10.21 13.21 -4.34
CA LEU A 91 -9.99 12.81 -5.72
C LEU A 91 -11.29 12.60 -6.50
N LYS A 92 -12.36 12.12 -5.86
CA LYS A 92 -13.68 12.03 -6.51
C LYS A 92 -14.19 13.39 -6.98
N LEU A 93 -13.82 14.47 -6.30
CA LEU A 93 -14.20 15.83 -6.66
C LEU A 93 -13.23 16.45 -7.67
N GLU A 94 -11.92 16.33 -7.44
CA GLU A 94 -10.89 16.97 -8.26
C GLU A 94 -10.61 16.22 -9.58
N HIS A 95 -10.63 14.88 -9.53
CA HIS A 95 -10.18 13.99 -10.61
C HIS A 95 -11.01 12.69 -10.65
N PRO A 96 -12.31 12.75 -10.95
CA PRO A 96 -13.22 11.60 -10.85
C PRO A 96 -12.79 10.39 -11.69
N THR A 97 -12.07 10.59 -12.79
CA THR A 97 -11.54 9.52 -13.65
C THR A 97 -10.42 8.70 -13.00
N LEU A 98 -9.78 9.20 -11.94
CA LEU A 98 -8.74 8.49 -11.19
C LEU A 98 -9.31 7.56 -10.11
N VAL A 99 -10.61 7.65 -9.85
CA VAL A 99 -11.29 6.88 -8.82
C VAL A 99 -12.27 5.92 -9.47
N THR A 100 -12.01 4.62 -9.37
CA THR A 100 -12.94 3.60 -9.84
C THR A 100 -13.96 3.26 -8.76
N ASN A 101 -15.20 2.95 -9.13
CA ASN A 101 -16.10 2.24 -8.21
C ASN A 101 -15.44 0.93 -7.80
N TYR A 102 -15.44 0.65 -6.50
CA TYR A 102 -14.80 -0.53 -5.93
C TYR A 102 -15.77 -1.20 -4.97
N ASP A 103 -15.89 -2.52 -5.09
CA ASP A 103 -16.73 -3.31 -4.22
C ASP A 103 -15.88 -3.91 -3.09
N SER A 104 -16.12 -3.47 -1.86
CA SER A 104 -15.32 -3.80 -0.69
C SER A 104 -15.89 -5.03 0.02
N ASN A 105 -15.80 -6.19 -0.63
CA ASN A 105 -16.32 -7.45 -0.08
C ASN A 105 -15.39 -8.08 0.98
N SER A 106 -14.16 -7.57 1.13
CA SER A 106 -13.19 -8.03 2.13
C SER A 106 -12.22 -6.94 2.59
N THR A 107 -11.52 -7.19 3.70
CA THR A 107 -10.42 -6.34 4.18
C THR A 107 -9.29 -6.27 3.15
N TRP A 108 -8.98 -7.38 2.49
CA TRP A 108 -8.00 -7.44 1.42
C TRP A 108 -8.38 -6.57 0.23
N ASP A 109 -9.64 -6.69 -0.20
CA ASP A 109 -10.19 -5.91 -1.30
C ASP A 109 -10.04 -4.40 -1.03
N THR A 110 -10.48 -3.98 0.15
CA THR A 110 -10.40 -2.59 0.62
C THR A 110 -8.96 -2.07 0.64
N LEU A 111 -8.05 -2.84 1.24
CA LEU A 111 -6.64 -2.48 1.33
C LEU A 111 -5.98 -2.41 -0.05
N ARG A 112 -6.24 -3.38 -0.92
CA ARG A 112 -5.70 -3.42 -2.29
C ARG A 112 -6.12 -2.19 -3.08
N TYR A 113 -7.40 -1.84 -3.02
CA TYR A 113 -7.92 -0.65 -3.67
C TYR A 113 -7.22 0.62 -3.17
N PHE A 114 -7.11 0.81 -1.86
CA PHE A 114 -6.51 2.02 -1.30
C PHE A 114 -5.00 2.09 -1.52
N VAL A 115 -4.27 0.98 -1.43
CA VAL A 115 -2.85 0.92 -1.82
C VAL A 115 -2.73 1.36 -3.28
N ARG A 116 -3.53 0.80 -4.18
CA ARG A 116 -3.49 1.15 -5.60
C ARG A 116 -3.78 2.63 -5.86
N VAL A 117 -4.77 3.22 -5.19
CA VAL A 117 -5.15 4.62 -5.41
C VAL A 117 -4.14 5.56 -4.75
N VAL A 118 -3.85 5.40 -3.47
CA VAL A 118 -3.05 6.38 -2.72
C VAL A 118 -1.57 6.28 -3.02
N VAL A 119 -1.05 5.06 -3.19
CA VAL A 119 0.38 4.87 -3.42
C VAL A 119 0.77 5.24 -4.85
N ASN A 120 -0.07 4.91 -5.84
CA ASN A 120 0.24 5.27 -7.24
C ASN A 120 -0.01 6.74 -7.56
N ILE A 121 -0.87 7.44 -6.80
CA ILE A 121 -1.08 8.89 -6.96
C ILE A 121 0.02 9.70 -6.25
N GLY A 122 0.86 9.05 -5.43
CA GLY A 122 2.01 9.71 -4.80
C GLY A 122 1.64 10.67 -3.67
N GLU A 123 0.42 10.58 -3.13
CA GLU A 123 -0.08 11.33 -1.96
C GLU A 123 0.41 10.72 -0.63
N TRP A 124 1.38 9.82 -0.68
CA TRP A 124 2.11 9.34 0.48
C TRP A 124 3.21 10.35 0.84
N LYS A 125 2.94 11.26 1.78
CA LYS A 125 3.95 12.17 2.35
C LYS A 125 4.57 11.56 3.59
#